data_AF-A0A9D9IAD7-F1
#
_entry.id   AF-A0A9D9IAD7-F1
#
_cell.length_a   1.000
_cell.length_b   1.000
_cell.length_c   1.000
_cell.angle_alpha   90.00
_cell.angle_beta   90.00
_cell.angle_gamma   90.00
#
_symmetry.space_group_name_H-M   'P 1'
#
loop_
_entity.id
_entity.type
_entity.pdbx_description
1 polymer ?
#
loop_
_entity_poly.entity_id
_entity_poly.type
_entity_poly.pdbx_seq_one_letter_code
_entity_poly.pdbx_strand_id
1 'polypeptide(L)'
;MKAIVLFLLAASSLSAAAFQSNALGQDLGPLESVSGAGYEGLTEDGKTTIYLDGDIIREREENDNGYTITEEERKEAVVLDEDGRRLSWSVETPERTETHQYFYEDGRLSSVSVSIDGEMVRRIEYLETPGGTLAGTEGSLESYIAPSFYVYSLDGDTIRYTYHDNGMVTKEDSSLPPAEYETEESGNWIERRDGVTRTYSPDGLLISEESGSTLTEYLYEDGIVSEVTVTEGDKRLVTSYSDGKVSRTDEYNDGVIQKTRTFLDNGDIEEIRYRNGEEEYLIVFEGDGERVKKVERL
;
A
#
# COMPACT_ATOMS: atom_id res chain seq x y z
N MET A 1 -5.01 -43.07 -2.21
CA MET A 1 -6.33 -43.07 -1.53
C MET A 1 -6.51 -41.69 -0.91
N LYS A 2 -7.46 -40.91 -1.44
CA LYS A 2 -8.36 -39.92 -0.80
C LYS A 2 -7.78 -39.07 0.34
N ALA A 3 -8.03 -37.77 0.49
CA ALA A 3 -8.73 -36.69 -0.21
C ALA A 3 -8.36 -35.45 0.65
N ILE A 4 -7.92 -34.32 0.10
CA ILE A 4 -8.74 -33.13 -0.21
C ILE A 4 -9.89 -32.90 0.79
N VAL A 5 -9.86 -31.76 1.48
CA VAL A 5 -10.84 -30.64 1.46
C VAL A 5 -10.34 -29.59 2.49
N LEU A 6 -9.91 -28.36 2.15
CA LEU A 6 -10.53 -27.18 1.48
C LEU A 6 -11.25 -26.22 2.47
N PHE A 7 -11.15 -24.92 2.15
CA PHE A 7 -11.89 -23.73 2.63
C PHE A 7 -11.52 -23.09 3.99
N LEU A 8 -11.46 -21.76 4.17
CA LEU A 8 -11.31 -20.56 3.32
C LEU A 8 -11.32 -19.32 4.25
N LEU A 9 -10.72 -18.22 3.79
CA LEU A 9 -11.09 -16.80 3.93
C LEU A 9 -10.88 -15.96 5.22
N ALA A 10 -10.45 -14.73 4.92
CA ALA A 10 -10.48 -13.45 5.64
C ALA A 10 -9.43 -13.26 6.76
N ALA A 11 -8.62 -12.21 6.83
CA ALA A 11 -8.68 -10.83 6.32
C ALA A 11 -7.26 -10.37 5.93
N SER A 12 -7.03 -9.65 4.84
CA SER A 12 -7.26 -8.21 4.67
C SER A 12 -6.68 -7.36 5.81
N SER A 13 -5.43 -6.94 5.66
CA SER A 13 -5.00 -5.63 6.15
C SER A 13 -3.99 -5.06 5.18
N LEU A 14 -4.52 -4.37 4.17
CA LEU A 14 -3.86 -3.22 3.58
C LEU A 14 -3.47 -2.26 4.72
N SER A 15 -2.24 -1.79 4.72
CA SER A 15 -1.99 -0.38 4.98
C SER A 15 -0.76 0.02 4.18
N ALA A 16 -1.03 0.62 3.01
CA ALA A 16 -0.07 1.44 2.32
C ALA A 16 0.40 2.53 3.29
N ALA A 17 1.72 2.63 3.47
CA ALA A 17 2.33 3.79 4.09
C ALA A 17 2.06 4.98 3.17
N ALA A 18 1.09 5.79 3.53
CA ALA A 18 0.90 7.09 2.93
C ALA A 18 2.09 7.96 3.35
N PHE A 19 2.95 8.29 2.39
CA PHE A 19 3.81 9.45 2.47
C PHE A 19 2.92 10.70 2.61
N GLN A 20 2.70 11.15 3.84
CA GLN A 20 2.20 12.49 4.10
C GLN A 20 3.34 13.48 3.88
N SER A 21 3.44 13.92 2.63
CA SER A 21 4.07 15.18 2.24
C SER A 21 3.47 16.33 3.07
N ASN A 22 4.33 17.27 3.47
CA ASN A 22 4.04 18.49 4.21
C ASN A 22 2.75 19.19 3.74
N ALA A 23 1.64 18.86 4.40
CA ALA A 23 0.45 19.67 4.45
C ALA A 23 0.33 20.17 5.89
N LEU A 24 0.40 21.49 6.04
CA LEU A 24 0.02 22.27 7.21
C LEU A 24 -0.98 21.53 8.11
N GLY A 25 -0.59 21.32 9.37
CA GLY A 25 -1.36 20.60 10.38
C GLY A 25 -2.73 21.22 10.68
N GLN A 26 -3.70 20.96 9.83
CA GLN A 26 -5.09 20.79 10.19
C GLN A 26 -5.46 19.33 9.97
N ASP A 27 -5.00 18.48 10.89
CA ASP A 27 -5.58 17.15 11.06
C ASP A 27 -6.90 17.31 11.84
N LEU A 28 -7.97 17.51 11.09
CA LEU A 28 -9.29 17.11 11.53
C LEU A 28 -9.48 15.73 10.91
N GLY A 29 -9.11 14.67 11.63
CA GLY A 29 -9.32 13.29 11.19
C GLY A 29 -10.74 13.05 10.66
N PRO A 30 -10.98 11.97 9.90
CA PRO A 30 -12.20 11.80 9.11
C PRO A 30 -13.47 11.94 9.97
N LEU A 31 -14.10 13.10 9.86
CA LEU A 31 -15.53 13.31 10.09
C LEU A 31 -16.27 12.70 8.88
N GLU A 32 -16.11 11.39 8.66
CA GLU A 32 -16.87 10.68 7.64
C GLU A 32 -18.13 10.06 8.26
N SER A 33 -19.27 10.58 7.80
CA SER A 33 -20.58 9.93 7.82
C SER A 33 -21.23 9.69 9.20
N VAL A 34 -21.76 10.76 9.80
CA VAL A 34 -22.78 10.61 10.86
C VAL A 34 -24.10 10.18 10.22
N SER A 35 -24.23 8.87 10.02
CA SER A 35 -25.52 8.21 9.92
C SER A 35 -26.09 8.04 11.33
N GLY A 36 -27.11 8.83 11.67
CA GLY A 36 -28.14 8.43 12.63
C GLY A 36 -27.87 8.46 14.15
N ALA A 37 -26.67 8.78 14.66
CA ALA A 37 -26.42 9.03 16.08
C ALA A 37 -25.69 10.37 16.24
N GLY A 38 -26.35 11.37 16.83
CA GLY A 38 -25.93 12.77 16.76
C GLY A 38 -24.75 13.06 17.69
N TYR A 39 -23.58 13.33 17.12
CA TYR A 39 -22.52 14.00 17.86
C TYR A 39 -22.91 15.46 18.09
N GLU A 40 -22.73 15.96 19.31
CA GLU A 40 -22.93 17.38 19.64
C GLU A 40 -21.60 18.00 20.06
N GLY A 41 -21.29 19.20 19.55
CA GLY A 41 -20.09 19.94 19.91
C GLY A 41 -20.46 21.23 20.64
N LEU A 42 -19.85 21.49 21.80
CA LEU A 42 -19.99 22.73 22.56
C LEU A 42 -18.62 23.36 22.76
N THR A 43 -18.49 24.66 22.44
CA THR A 43 -17.29 25.44 22.73
C THR A 43 -17.64 26.61 23.65
N GLU A 44 -17.02 26.66 24.82
CA GLU A 44 -17.22 27.71 25.83
C GLU A 44 -15.90 27.96 26.57
N ASP A 45 -15.53 29.23 26.80
CA ASP A 45 -14.35 29.64 27.56
C ASP A 45 -13.02 28.94 27.16
N GLY A 46 -12.78 28.72 25.87
CA GLY A 46 -11.55 28.07 25.38
C GLY A 46 -11.54 26.55 25.53
N LYS A 47 -12.63 25.96 26.02
CA LYS A 47 -12.85 24.51 26.07
C LYS A 47 -13.85 24.09 25.00
N THR A 48 -13.54 23.02 24.28
CA THR A 48 -14.42 22.36 23.32
C THR A 48 -14.72 20.95 23.80
N THR A 49 -15.99 20.63 24.01
CA THR A 49 -16.46 19.30 24.44
C THR A 49 -17.30 18.68 23.33
N ILE A 50 -17.01 17.42 23.00
CA ILE A 50 -17.75 16.61 22.03
C ILE A 50 -18.53 15.54 22.81
N TYR A 51 -19.82 15.46 22.51
CA TYR A 51 -20.75 14.50 23.07
C TYR A 51 -21.19 13.48 22.02
N LEU A 52 -21.47 12.25 22.46
CA LEU A 52 -22.18 11.23 21.69
C LEU A 52 -23.30 10.68 22.59
N ASP A 53 -24.55 10.77 22.13
CA ASP A 53 -25.73 10.31 22.88
C ASP A 53 -25.85 10.89 24.32
N GLY A 54 -25.29 12.09 24.53
CA GLY A 54 -25.29 12.80 25.81
C GLY A 54 -24.07 12.54 26.70
N ASP A 55 -23.22 11.59 26.34
CA ASP A 55 -21.97 11.29 27.05
C ASP A 55 -20.80 12.08 26.43
N ILE A 56 -19.90 12.59 27.29
CA ILE A 56 -18.68 13.28 26.83
C ILE A 56 -17.70 12.23 26.32
N ILE A 57 -17.36 12.31 25.03
CA ILE A 57 -16.37 11.43 24.42
C ILE A 57 -15.01 12.11 24.24
N ARG A 58 -14.98 13.45 24.18
CA ARG A 58 -13.73 14.20 24.01
C ARG A 58 -13.84 15.61 24.55
N GLU A 59 -12.81 16.06 25.23
CA GLU A 59 -12.65 17.45 25.66
C GLU A 59 -11.33 17.99 25.15
N ARG A 60 -11.32 19.22 24.64
CA ARG A 60 -10.12 19.97 24.26
C ARG A 60 -10.12 21.29 25.02
N GLU A 61 -9.05 21.58 25.74
CA GLU A 61 -8.87 22.82 26.48
C GLU A 61 -7.66 23.57 25.92
N GLU A 62 -7.88 24.80 25.48
CA GLU A 62 -6.81 25.71 25.05
C GLU A 62 -6.09 26.28 26.29
N ASN A 63 -4.76 26.28 26.24
CA ASN A 63 -3.87 26.86 27.25
C ASN A 63 -3.08 28.01 26.61
N ASP A 64 -2.45 28.87 27.43
CA ASP A 64 -1.68 30.04 26.97
C ASP A 64 -0.64 29.73 25.87
N ASN A 65 -0.11 28.50 25.86
CA ASN A 65 0.92 28.04 24.94
C ASN A 65 0.61 26.65 24.36
N GLY A 66 -0.66 26.30 24.13
CA GLY A 66 -1.00 25.02 23.49
C GLY A 66 -2.37 24.52 23.86
N TYR A 67 -2.54 23.20 23.96
CA TYR A 67 -3.84 22.62 24.29
C TYR A 67 -3.69 21.25 24.94
N THR A 68 -4.73 20.83 25.65
CA THR A 68 -4.89 19.47 26.17
C THR A 68 -6.14 18.84 25.60
N ILE A 69 -6.07 17.59 25.19
CA ILE A 69 -7.21 16.77 24.78
C ILE A 69 -7.37 15.63 25.79
N THR A 70 -8.60 15.38 26.24
CA THR A 70 -8.94 14.24 27.09
C THR A 70 -10.01 13.42 26.40
N GLU A 71 -9.79 12.12 26.27
CA GLU A 71 -10.69 11.14 25.64
C GLU A 71 -10.65 9.86 26.46
N GLU A 72 -11.73 9.54 27.17
CA GLU A 72 -11.80 8.41 28.11
C GLU A 72 -10.61 8.38 29.09
N GLU A 73 -9.72 7.38 28.97
CA GLU A 73 -8.52 7.21 29.79
C GLU A 73 -7.24 7.74 29.12
N ARG A 74 -7.36 8.35 27.94
CA ARG A 74 -6.27 8.96 27.20
C ARG A 74 -6.25 10.47 27.39
N LYS A 75 -5.09 11.00 27.73
CA LYS A 75 -4.83 12.43 27.79
C LYS A 75 -3.69 12.81 26.86
N GLU A 76 -3.90 13.81 26.03
CA GLU A 76 -2.92 14.35 25.12
C GLU A 76 -2.64 15.80 25.46
N ALA A 77 -1.37 16.21 25.51
CA ALA A 77 -0.98 17.59 25.77
C ALA A 77 0.01 18.05 24.71
N VAL A 78 -0.22 19.24 24.18
CA VAL A 78 0.63 19.91 23.20
C VAL A 78 1.07 21.24 23.77
N VAL A 79 2.38 21.50 23.68
CA VAL A 79 2.99 22.80 23.98
C VAL A 79 3.54 23.37 22.68
N LEU A 80 3.21 24.62 22.40
CA LEU A 80 3.61 25.40 21.25
C LEU A 80 4.50 26.57 21.70
N ASP A 81 5.34 27.06 20.79
CA ASP A 81 6.02 28.35 20.96
C ASP A 81 5.18 29.52 20.43
N GLU A 82 5.74 30.73 20.48
CA GLU A 82 5.09 31.97 20.02
C GLU A 82 4.77 31.96 18.51
N ASP A 83 5.47 31.14 17.71
CA ASP A 83 5.27 30.98 16.27
C ASP A 83 4.28 29.83 15.96
N GLY A 84 3.71 29.18 16.98
CA GLY A 84 2.80 28.04 16.85
C GLY A 84 3.49 26.71 16.52
N ARG A 85 4.82 26.63 16.64
CA ARG A 85 5.58 25.39 16.44
C ARG A 85 5.51 24.53 17.70
N ARG A 86 5.39 23.22 17.53
CA ARG A 86 5.30 22.27 18.65
C ARG A 86 6.65 22.20 19.36
N LEU A 87 6.69 22.50 20.65
CA LEU A 87 7.84 22.28 21.53
C LEU A 87 7.76 20.92 22.23
N SER A 88 6.55 20.49 22.58
CA SER A 88 6.30 19.22 23.24
C SER A 88 4.97 18.64 22.83
N TRP A 89 4.90 17.32 22.73
CA TRP A 89 3.67 16.54 22.58
C TRP A 89 3.76 15.33 23.49
N SER A 90 2.74 15.10 24.32
CA SER A 90 2.69 13.93 25.18
C SER A 90 1.34 13.26 25.14
N VAL A 91 1.33 11.93 25.14
CA VAL A 91 0.15 11.10 25.27
C VAL A 91 0.30 10.22 26.50
N GLU A 92 -0.64 10.35 27.42
CA GLU A 92 -0.75 9.57 28.64
C GLU A 92 -1.95 8.63 28.50
N THR A 93 -1.74 7.35 28.78
CA THR A 93 -2.76 6.31 28.94
C THR A 93 -2.54 5.59 30.28
N PRO A 94 -3.46 4.73 30.74
CA PRO A 94 -3.25 3.98 31.98
C PRO A 94 -2.01 3.09 31.98
N GLU A 95 -1.58 2.67 30.79
CA GLU A 95 -0.47 1.73 30.61
C GLU A 95 0.88 2.43 30.46
N ARG A 96 0.91 3.66 29.93
CA ARG A 96 2.16 4.36 29.59
C ARG A 96 1.99 5.85 29.32
N THR A 97 3.09 6.59 29.42
CA THR A 97 3.21 7.96 28.95
C THR A 97 4.28 8.05 27.85
N GLU A 98 3.90 8.50 26.67
CA GLU A 98 4.84 8.81 25.58
C GLU A 98 5.00 10.33 25.46
N THR A 99 6.23 10.83 25.40
CA THR A 99 6.53 12.26 25.29
C THR A 99 7.54 12.52 24.19
N HIS A 100 7.21 13.44 23.29
CA HIS A 100 8.05 13.93 22.21
C HIS A 100 8.45 15.37 22.52
N GLN A 101 9.74 15.64 22.52
CA GLN A 101 10.31 16.99 22.67
C GLN A 101 10.94 17.40 21.35
N TYR A 102 10.57 18.56 20.84
CA TYR A 102 11.00 19.09 19.54
C TYR A 102 11.98 20.24 19.77
N PHE A 103 13.14 20.16 19.11
CA PHE A 103 14.20 21.15 19.22
C PHE A 103 14.38 21.84 17.88
N TYR A 104 14.48 23.16 17.90
CA TYR A 104 14.64 23.98 16.70
C TYR A 104 15.95 24.78 16.74
N GLU A 105 16.62 24.87 15.61
CA GLU A 105 17.80 25.71 15.37
C GLU A 105 17.54 26.59 14.14
N ASP A 106 17.79 27.90 14.25
CA ASP A 106 17.54 28.89 13.19
C ASP A 106 16.13 28.81 12.58
N GLY A 107 15.15 28.48 13.42
CA GLY A 107 13.74 28.37 13.07
C GLY A 107 13.31 27.04 12.43
N ARG A 108 14.22 26.07 12.32
CA ARG A 108 14.00 24.75 11.70
C ARG A 108 14.16 23.63 12.72
N LEU A 109 13.41 22.53 12.56
CA LEU A 109 13.49 21.39 13.47
C LEU A 109 14.88 20.73 13.34
N SER A 110 15.65 20.69 14.42
CA SER A 110 16.99 20.10 14.49
C SER A 110 16.98 18.72 15.14
N SER A 111 16.10 18.45 16.10
CA SER A 111 15.95 17.11 16.66
C SER A 111 14.59 16.87 17.33
N VAL A 112 14.23 15.60 17.48
CA VAL A 112 13.09 15.14 18.27
C VAL A 112 13.55 14.05 19.24
N SER A 113 13.33 14.26 20.54
CA SER A 113 13.58 13.24 21.57
C SER A 113 12.27 12.60 21.98
N VAL A 114 12.21 11.27 21.95
CA VAL A 114 11.05 10.48 22.36
C VAL A 114 11.38 9.73 23.64
N SER A 115 10.53 9.91 24.64
CA SER A 115 10.62 9.23 25.93
C SER A 115 9.35 8.45 26.20
N ILE A 116 9.49 7.27 26.78
CA ILE A 116 8.38 6.44 27.27
C ILE A 116 8.55 6.28 28.78
N ASP A 117 7.53 6.61 29.55
CA ASP A 117 7.51 6.58 31.02
C ASP A 117 8.67 7.36 31.66
N GLY A 118 9.07 8.45 31.00
CA GLY A 118 10.18 9.31 31.43
C GLY A 118 11.58 8.82 31.03
N GLU A 119 11.71 7.63 30.44
CA GLU A 119 12.96 7.11 29.91
C GLU A 119 13.09 7.46 28.42
N MET A 120 14.20 8.09 28.02
CA MET A 120 14.46 8.41 26.62
C MET A 120 14.74 7.11 25.86
N VAL A 121 13.89 6.81 24.87
CA VAL A 121 13.98 5.57 24.07
C VAL A 121 14.52 5.82 22.67
N ARG A 122 14.40 7.05 22.17
CA ARG A 122 14.83 7.42 20.81
C ARG A 122 15.14 8.90 20.74
N ARG A 123 16.17 9.24 19.96
CA ARG A 123 16.40 10.61 19.48
C ARG A 123 16.54 10.58 17.97
N ILE A 124 15.87 11.51 17.30
CA ILE A 124 15.95 11.76 15.86
C ILE A 124 16.65 13.09 15.66
N GLU A 125 17.74 13.13 14.90
CA GLU A 125 18.48 14.36 14.59
C GLU A 125 18.32 14.70 13.12
N TYR A 126 17.93 15.93 12.81
CA TYR A 126 17.73 16.46 11.46
C TYR A 126 18.91 17.37 11.09
N LEU A 127 19.70 16.98 10.09
CA LEU A 127 20.85 17.75 9.62
C LEU A 127 20.63 18.22 8.18
N GLU A 128 20.71 19.53 7.96
CA GLU A 128 20.69 20.05 6.59
C GLU A 128 22.01 19.77 5.86
N THR A 129 21.87 19.35 4.61
CA THR A 129 22.97 19.23 3.66
C THR A 129 22.66 20.07 2.42
N PRO A 130 23.68 20.43 1.61
CA PRO A 130 23.48 21.19 0.38
C PRO A 130 22.49 20.59 -0.64
N GLY A 131 22.01 19.35 -0.44
CA GLY A 131 21.04 18.67 -1.31
C GLY A 131 19.83 18.05 -0.59
N GLY A 132 19.59 18.31 0.70
CA GLY A 132 18.47 17.71 1.43
C GLY A 132 18.59 17.77 2.96
N THR A 133 17.74 17.03 3.68
CA THR A 133 17.71 16.99 5.16
C THR A 133 17.98 15.58 5.64
N LEU A 134 19.18 15.27 6.13
CA LEU A 134 19.46 13.98 6.78
C LEU A 134 18.62 13.87 8.06
N ALA A 135 18.09 12.70 8.40
CA ALA A 135 17.45 12.44 9.68
C ALA A 135 18.01 11.15 10.27
N GLY A 136 18.81 11.22 11.34
CA GLY A 136 19.44 10.04 11.95
C GLY A 136 18.79 9.65 13.27
N THR A 137 18.82 8.36 13.62
CA THR A 137 18.53 7.88 14.98
C THR A 137 19.75 7.18 15.59
N GLU A 138 19.92 7.19 16.91
CA GLU A 138 20.91 6.34 17.57
C GLU A 138 20.60 4.87 17.25
N GLY A 139 21.38 4.23 16.36
CA GLY A 139 21.12 2.86 15.90
C GLY A 139 20.89 2.68 14.39
N SER A 140 20.64 3.76 13.64
CA SER A 140 20.48 3.73 12.18
C SER A 140 20.65 5.13 11.61
N LEU A 141 21.47 5.28 10.58
CA LEU A 141 21.72 6.57 9.95
C LEU A 141 20.83 6.64 8.70
N GLU A 142 19.73 7.38 8.75
CA GLU A 142 18.97 7.68 7.53
C GLU A 142 19.46 9.01 6.95
N SER A 143 19.77 8.99 5.66
CA SER A 143 20.33 10.09 4.92
C SER A 143 19.36 10.49 3.81
N TYR A 144 18.73 11.65 3.92
CA TYR A 144 17.89 12.18 2.86
C TYR A 144 18.70 13.17 2.03
N ILE A 145 19.01 12.78 0.78
CA ILE A 145 19.75 13.58 -0.20
C ILE A 145 18.90 13.63 -1.46
N ALA A 146 17.98 14.59 -1.55
CA ALA A 146 17.06 14.71 -2.68
C ALA A 146 17.83 14.70 -4.02
N PRO A 147 17.34 13.97 -5.05
CA PRO A 147 16.03 13.30 -5.16
C PRO A 147 16.00 11.84 -4.65
N SER A 148 17.02 11.38 -3.94
CA SER A 148 17.10 10.03 -3.37
C SER A 148 17.11 10.08 -1.84
N PHE A 149 16.76 9.00 -1.16
CA PHE A 149 17.13 8.85 0.25
C PHE A 149 17.83 7.51 0.45
N TYR A 150 18.85 7.50 1.28
CA TYR A 150 19.65 6.34 1.62
C TYR A 150 19.35 5.99 3.07
N VAL A 151 18.87 4.78 3.30
CA VAL A 151 18.78 4.21 4.63
C VAL A 151 20.03 3.37 4.84
N TYR A 152 20.89 3.80 5.76
CA TYR A 152 22.04 3.00 6.19
C TYR A 152 21.65 2.22 7.45
N SER A 153 21.60 0.89 7.31
CA SER A 153 21.57 0.01 8.47
C SER A 153 22.96 -0.01 9.12
N LEU A 154 23.03 -0.08 10.46
CA LEU A 154 24.30 -0.29 11.17
C LEU A 154 24.96 -1.64 10.83
N ASP A 155 24.20 -2.57 10.26
CA ASP A 155 24.70 -3.87 9.77
C ASP A 155 25.48 -3.75 8.44
N GLY A 156 25.56 -2.54 7.86
CA GLY A 156 26.29 -2.26 6.62
C GLY A 156 25.44 -2.34 5.37
N ASP A 157 24.18 -2.79 5.48
CA ASP A 157 23.23 -2.79 4.39
C ASP A 157 22.79 -1.37 4.06
N THR A 158 22.89 -0.99 2.79
CA THR A 158 22.44 0.31 2.30
C THR A 158 21.23 0.08 1.41
N ILE A 159 20.09 0.60 1.84
CA ILE A 159 18.89 0.64 1.02
C ILE A 159 18.80 2.04 0.42
N ARG A 160 18.90 2.14 -0.90
CA ARG A 160 18.67 3.40 -1.61
C ARG A 160 17.24 3.44 -2.09
N TYR A 161 16.59 4.56 -1.86
CA TYR A 161 15.30 4.88 -2.44
C TYR A 161 15.47 6.05 -3.41
N THR A 162 14.86 5.98 -4.58
CA THR A 162 14.90 7.06 -5.58
C THR A 162 13.49 7.49 -5.91
N TYR A 163 13.21 8.78 -5.74
CA TYR A 163 11.99 9.40 -6.25
C TYR A 163 12.18 9.75 -7.72
N HIS A 164 11.24 9.32 -8.55
CA HIS A 164 11.18 9.69 -9.96
C HIS A 164 10.22 10.88 -10.12
N ASP A 165 10.38 11.65 -11.21
CA ASP A 165 9.61 12.87 -11.45
C ASP A 165 8.08 12.64 -11.54
N ASN A 166 7.65 11.40 -11.76
CA ASN A 166 6.25 10.96 -11.78
C ASN A 166 5.71 10.58 -10.38
N GLY A 167 6.48 10.76 -9.31
CA GLY A 167 6.08 10.45 -7.94
C GLY A 167 6.30 9.00 -7.51
N MET A 168 6.83 8.14 -8.39
CA MET A 168 7.20 6.77 -8.02
C MET A 168 8.44 6.74 -7.13
N VAL A 169 8.50 5.73 -6.26
CA VAL A 169 9.66 5.45 -5.39
C VAL A 169 10.24 4.08 -5.76
N THR A 170 11.47 4.04 -6.25
CA THR A 170 12.20 2.76 -6.39
C THR A 170 13.00 2.47 -5.13
N LYS A 171 13.06 1.19 -4.76
CA LYS A 171 13.92 0.67 -3.69
C LYS A 171 15.03 -0.18 -4.31
N GLU A 172 16.27 0.25 -4.13
CA GLU A 172 17.49 -0.48 -4.45
C GLU A 172 18.07 -1.02 -3.15
N ASP A 173 18.11 -2.33 -3.04
CA ASP A 173 18.75 -3.04 -1.94
C ASP A 173 20.14 -3.48 -2.41
N SER A 174 21.19 -3.15 -1.66
CA SER A 174 22.56 -3.56 -2.01
C SER A 174 22.76 -5.08 -2.10
N SER A 175 21.83 -5.88 -1.55
CA SER A 175 21.82 -7.34 -1.69
C SER A 175 21.19 -7.85 -3.00
N LEU A 176 20.49 -6.98 -3.74
CA LEU A 176 19.88 -7.32 -5.02
C LEU A 176 20.76 -6.85 -6.19
N PRO A 177 20.71 -7.55 -7.33
CA PRO A 177 21.33 -7.07 -8.55
C PRO A 177 20.77 -5.69 -8.95
N PRO A 178 21.63 -4.82 -9.50
CA PRO A 178 21.20 -3.49 -9.91
C PRO A 178 20.06 -3.60 -10.93
N ALA A 179 19.04 -2.76 -10.76
CA ALA A 179 18.00 -2.60 -11.75
C ALA A 179 18.33 -1.43 -12.68
N GLU A 180 18.00 -1.59 -13.95
CA GLU A 180 17.99 -0.49 -14.91
C GLU A 180 16.56 0.03 -15.03
N TYR A 181 16.44 1.35 -15.12
CA TYR A 181 15.15 2.03 -15.19
C TYR A 181 15.10 2.94 -16.41
N GLU A 182 13.98 2.91 -17.11
CA GLU A 182 13.71 3.74 -18.29
C GLU A 182 12.26 4.25 -18.23
N THR A 183 12.02 5.46 -18.75
CA THR A 183 10.68 6.03 -18.88
C THR A 183 10.44 6.35 -20.34
N GLU A 184 9.34 5.83 -20.89
CA GLU A 184 8.94 6.07 -22.27
C GLU A 184 8.25 7.44 -22.41
N GLU A 185 8.16 7.96 -23.64
CA GLU A 185 7.41 9.20 -23.93
C GLU A 185 5.91 9.11 -23.57
N SER A 186 5.37 7.89 -23.55
CA SER A 186 4.00 7.58 -23.10
C SER A 186 3.79 7.79 -21.60
N GLY A 187 4.86 7.94 -20.83
CA GLY A 187 4.85 7.95 -19.37
C GLY A 187 4.91 6.55 -18.76
N ASN A 188 4.97 5.48 -19.56
CA ASN A 188 5.22 4.14 -19.05
C ASN A 188 6.62 4.05 -18.46
N TRP A 189 6.75 3.22 -17.44
CA TRP A 189 8.01 3.02 -16.74
C TRP A 189 8.47 1.57 -16.88
N ILE A 190 9.75 1.38 -17.20
CA ILE A 190 10.34 0.07 -17.43
C ILE A 190 11.41 -0.21 -16.37
N GLU A 191 11.27 -1.34 -15.67
CA GLU A 191 12.27 -1.91 -14.78
C GLU A 191 12.90 -3.13 -15.44
N ARG A 192 14.23 -3.19 -15.48
CA ARG A 192 14.97 -4.39 -15.90
C ARG A 192 15.83 -4.87 -14.75
N ARG A 193 15.58 -6.09 -14.27
CA ARG A 193 16.33 -6.74 -13.18
C ARG A 193 16.38 -8.24 -13.41
N ASP A 194 17.57 -8.84 -13.32
CA ASP A 194 17.77 -10.29 -13.37
C ASP A 194 17.13 -10.99 -14.59
N GLY A 195 17.21 -10.36 -15.76
CA GLY A 195 16.62 -10.89 -16.98
C GLY A 195 15.10 -10.86 -17.01
N VAL A 196 14.48 -10.11 -16.09
CA VAL A 196 13.06 -9.77 -16.11
C VAL A 196 12.92 -8.30 -16.49
N THR A 197 12.08 -8.02 -17.48
CA THR A 197 11.65 -6.67 -17.86
C THR A 197 10.21 -6.49 -17.40
N ARG A 198 9.93 -5.47 -16.61
CA ARG A 198 8.57 -5.11 -16.18
C ARG A 198 8.23 -3.72 -16.71
N THR A 199 7.06 -3.57 -17.29
CA THR A 199 6.54 -2.28 -17.75
C THR A 199 5.30 -1.93 -16.93
N TYR A 200 5.27 -0.69 -16.45
CA TYR A 200 4.23 -0.15 -15.61
C TYR A 200 3.59 1.05 -16.32
N SER A 201 2.28 1.23 -16.14
CA SER A 201 1.55 2.39 -16.64
C SER A 201 1.96 3.66 -15.90
N PRO A 202 1.60 4.87 -16.40
CA PRO A 202 1.86 6.13 -15.70
C PRO A 202 1.25 6.18 -14.29
N ASP A 203 0.17 5.43 -14.04
CA ASP A 203 -0.50 5.31 -12.74
C ASP A 203 0.15 4.26 -11.82
N GLY A 204 1.24 3.62 -12.26
CA GLY A 204 2.00 2.64 -11.48
C GLY A 204 1.48 1.20 -11.52
N LEU A 205 0.54 0.88 -12.42
CA LEU A 205 0.03 -0.48 -12.58
C LEU A 205 0.95 -1.30 -13.48
N LEU A 206 1.27 -2.54 -13.10
CA LEU A 206 2.09 -3.44 -13.92
C LEU A 206 1.31 -3.89 -15.15
N ILE A 207 1.68 -3.44 -16.35
CA ILE A 207 0.96 -3.76 -17.60
C ILE A 207 1.64 -4.88 -18.40
N SER A 208 2.94 -5.10 -18.22
CA SER A 208 3.61 -6.28 -18.78
C SER A 208 4.82 -6.72 -17.97
N GLU A 209 5.13 -8.02 -18.05
CA GLU A 209 6.32 -8.65 -17.51
C GLU A 209 6.88 -9.65 -18.54
N GLU A 210 8.13 -9.48 -18.93
CA GLU A 210 8.86 -10.38 -19.81
C GLU A 210 9.97 -11.09 -19.01
N SER A 211 9.97 -12.42 -19.02
CA SER A 211 11.01 -13.24 -18.40
C SER A 211 11.40 -14.39 -19.33
N GLY A 212 12.64 -14.33 -19.83
CA GLY A 212 13.11 -15.31 -20.82
C GLY A 212 12.29 -15.27 -22.11
N SER A 213 11.58 -16.35 -22.43
CA SER A 213 10.69 -16.45 -23.60
C SER A 213 9.21 -16.27 -23.25
N THR A 214 8.89 -15.91 -22.01
CA THR A 214 7.52 -15.73 -21.55
C THR A 214 7.20 -14.25 -21.43
N LEU A 215 6.13 -13.82 -22.07
CA LEU A 215 5.54 -12.49 -21.93
C LEU A 215 4.20 -12.61 -21.21
N THR A 216 4.04 -11.87 -20.12
CA THR A 216 2.77 -11.73 -19.40
C THR A 216 2.27 -10.30 -19.56
N GLU A 217 1.04 -10.12 -20.00
CA GLU A 217 0.39 -8.82 -20.17
C GLU A 217 -0.84 -8.75 -19.26
N TYR A 218 -1.07 -7.58 -18.67
CA TYR A 218 -2.14 -7.34 -17.72
C TYR A 218 -3.04 -6.22 -18.23
N LEU A 219 -4.34 -6.47 -18.26
CA LEU A 219 -5.36 -5.48 -18.53
C LEU A 219 -6.16 -5.17 -17.26
N TYR A 220 -6.50 -3.91 -17.08
CA TYR A 220 -7.21 -3.43 -15.90
C TYR A 220 -8.51 -2.73 -16.30
N GLU A 221 -9.56 -2.96 -15.51
CA GLU A 221 -10.81 -2.19 -15.52
C GLU A 221 -11.04 -1.65 -14.10
N ASP A 222 -11.26 -0.34 -13.97
CA ASP A 222 -11.44 0.35 -12.67
C ASP A 222 -10.35 0.02 -11.62
N GLY A 223 -9.10 -0.15 -12.09
CA GLY A 223 -7.94 -0.46 -11.24
C GLY A 223 -7.84 -1.93 -10.81
N ILE A 224 -8.74 -2.80 -11.26
CA ILE A 224 -8.75 -4.24 -10.99
C ILE A 224 -8.34 -4.98 -12.25
N VAL A 225 -7.50 -6.02 -12.12
CA VAL A 225 -7.10 -6.87 -13.25
C VAL A 225 -8.35 -7.53 -13.84
N SER A 226 -8.65 -7.24 -15.09
CA SER A 226 -9.75 -7.82 -15.86
C SER A 226 -9.27 -8.96 -16.77
N GLU A 227 -8.02 -8.91 -17.22
CA GLU A 227 -7.44 -9.94 -18.07
C GLU A 227 -5.93 -10.09 -17.84
N VAL A 228 -5.45 -11.32 -17.91
CA VAL A 228 -4.02 -11.66 -17.94
C VAL A 228 -3.75 -12.54 -19.15
N THR A 229 -2.85 -12.11 -20.02
CA THR A 229 -2.39 -12.88 -21.18
C THR A 229 -0.97 -13.36 -20.95
N VAL A 230 -0.74 -14.68 -20.98
CA VAL A 230 0.59 -15.29 -20.91
C VAL A 230 0.92 -15.90 -22.26
N THR A 231 2.02 -15.47 -22.87
CA THR A 231 2.51 -15.96 -24.16
C THR A 231 3.88 -16.60 -23.98
N GLU A 232 4.04 -17.84 -24.44
CA GLU A 232 5.30 -18.59 -24.44
C GLU A 232 5.46 -19.32 -25.78
N GLY A 233 6.33 -18.79 -26.65
CA GLY A 233 6.44 -19.26 -28.03
C GLY A 233 5.11 -19.15 -28.78
N ASP A 234 4.61 -20.26 -29.31
CA ASP A 234 3.34 -20.30 -30.05
C ASP A 234 2.11 -20.49 -29.14
N LYS A 235 2.33 -20.69 -27.83
CA LYS A 235 1.24 -20.88 -26.86
C LYS A 235 0.84 -19.53 -26.27
N ARG A 236 -0.46 -19.33 -26.15
CA ARG A 236 -1.03 -18.17 -25.46
C ARG A 236 -2.18 -18.60 -24.57
N LEU A 237 -2.14 -18.22 -23.30
CA LEU A 237 -3.20 -18.42 -22.33
C LEU A 237 -3.77 -17.06 -21.94
N VAL A 238 -5.05 -16.85 -22.20
CA VAL A 238 -5.78 -15.64 -21.78
C VAL A 238 -6.66 -16.01 -20.60
N THR A 239 -6.52 -15.33 -19.48
CA THR A 239 -7.33 -15.53 -18.26
C THR A 239 -8.12 -14.26 -17.99
N SER A 240 -9.43 -14.34 -18.09
CA SER A 240 -10.34 -13.22 -17.82
C SER A 240 -10.91 -13.33 -16.40
N TYR A 241 -11.08 -12.18 -15.77
CA TYR A 241 -11.59 -12.04 -14.41
C TYR A 241 -12.89 -11.26 -14.39
N SER A 242 -13.79 -11.61 -13.48
CA SER A 242 -15.01 -10.87 -13.17
C SER A 242 -15.18 -10.87 -11.65
N ASP A 243 -15.40 -9.70 -11.06
CA ASP A 243 -15.50 -9.52 -9.61
C ASP A 243 -14.31 -10.11 -8.83
N GLY A 244 -13.09 -9.99 -9.39
CA GLY A 244 -11.85 -10.50 -8.79
C GLY A 244 -11.70 -12.03 -8.83
N LYS A 245 -12.58 -12.75 -9.52
CA LYS A 245 -12.51 -14.20 -9.71
C LYS A 245 -12.28 -14.55 -11.17
N VAL A 246 -11.60 -15.66 -11.42
CA VAL A 246 -11.45 -16.17 -12.79
C VAL A 246 -12.83 -16.54 -13.32
N SER A 247 -13.23 -15.91 -14.43
CA SER A 247 -14.49 -16.18 -15.11
C SER A 247 -14.27 -17.05 -16.34
N ARG A 248 -13.12 -16.91 -17.02
CA ARG A 248 -12.81 -17.63 -18.25
C ARG A 248 -11.31 -17.81 -18.45
N THR A 249 -10.92 -18.92 -19.08
CA THR A 249 -9.57 -19.10 -19.65
C THR A 249 -9.65 -19.60 -21.08
N ASP A 250 -8.92 -18.99 -22.00
CA ASP A 250 -8.77 -19.43 -23.38
C ASP A 250 -7.31 -19.81 -23.66
N GLU A 251 -7.09 -21.03 -24.16
CA GLU A 251 -5.78 -21.54 -24.55
C GLU A 251 -5.68 -21.61 -26.07
N TYR A 252 -4.64 -20.99 -26.60
CA TYR A 252 -4.31 -20.94 -28.01
C TYR A 252 -2.96 -21.62 -28.26
N ASN A 253 -2.82 -22.24 -29.43
CA ASN A 253 -1.55 -22.74 -29.94
C ASN A 253 -1.45 -22.35 -31.42
N ASP A 254 -0.36 -21.67 -31.80
CA ASP A 254 -0.15 -21.13 -33.15
C ASP A 254 -1.33 -20.28 -33.63
N GLY A 255 -1.85 -19.43 -32.74
CA GLY A 255 -3.01 -18.56 -32.98
C GLY A 255 -4.37 -19.28 -33.05
N VAL A 256 -4.41 -20.61 -33.01
CA VAL A 256 -5.64 -21.41 -33.07
C VAL A 256 -6.10 -21.77 -31.66
N ILE A 257 -7.35 -21.42 -31.32
CA ILE A 257 -7.94 -21.80 -30.04
C ILE A 257 -8.01 -23.33 -29.91
N GLN A 258 -7.55 -23.84 -28.79
CA GLN A 258 -7.53 -25.27 -28.46
C GLN A 258 -8.58 -25.60 -27.41
N LYS A 259 -8.79 -24.69 -26.46
CA LYS A 259 -9.62 -24.93 -25.29
C LYS A 259 -10.11 -23.61 -24.70
N THR A 260 -11.39 -23.57 -24.35
CA THR A 260 -11.99 -22.53 -23.51
C THR A 260 -12.52 -23.17 -22.25
N ARG A 261 -12.27 -22.58 -21.08
CA ARG A 261 -12.94 -22.93 -19.83
C ARG A 261 -13.73 -21.73 -19.32
N THR A 262 -14.97 -21.96 -18.94
CA THR A 262 -15.85 -20.98 -18.30
C THR A 262 -16.14 -21.46 -16.88
N PHE A 263 -15.92 -20.59 -15.90
CA PHE A 263 -16.14 -20.86 -14.49
C PHE A 263 -17.51 -20.31 -14.10
N LEU A 264 -18.42 -21.19 -13.69
CA LEU A 264 -19.81 -20.83 -13.41
C LEU A 264 -20.01 -20.51 -11.93
N ASP A 265 -21.00 -19.68 -11.62
CA ASP A 265 -21.35 -19.29 -10.24
C ASP A 265 -21.73 -20.47 -9.34
N ASN A 266 -22.23 -21.56 -9.93
CA ASN A 266 -22.56 -22.78 -9.20
C ASN A 266 -21.32 -23.63 -8.84
N GLY A 267 -20.12 -23.15 -9.20
CA GLY A 267 -18.84 -23.80 -8.99
C GLY A 267 -18.45 -24.78 -10.10
N ASP A 268 -19.30 -25.09 -11.07
CA ASP A 268 -18.95 -25.98 -12.18
C ASP A 268 -18.05 -25.27 -13.20
N ILE A 269 -17.32 -26.08 -14.00
CA ILE A 269 -16.45 -25.59 -15.06
C ILE A 269 -16.89 -26.20 -16.38
N GLU A 270 -17.25 -25.36 -17.34
CA GLU A 270 -17.53 -25.79 -18.71
C GLU A 270 -16.27 -25.63 -19.56
N GLU A 271 -15.81 -26.73 -20.16
CA GLU A 271 -14.67 -26.74 -21.08
C GLU A 271 -15.15 -27.06 -22.49
N ILE A 272 -14.91 -26.15 -23.42
CA ILE A 272 -15.06 -26.40 -24.85
C ILE A 272 -13.67 -26.78 -25.39
N ARG A 273 -13.58 -27.94 -26.05
CA ARG A 273 -12.38 -28.35 -26.79
C ARG A 273 -12.58 -28.12 -28.27
N TYR A 274 -11.54 -27.57 -28.88
CA TYR A 274 -11.53 -27.24 -30.29
C TYR A 274 -10.62 -28.20 -31.05
N ARG A 275 -10.98 -28.49 -32.30
CA ARG A 275 -10.12 -29.17 -33.27
C ARG A 275 -10.05 -28.32 -34.52
N ASN A 276 -8.86 -27.84 -34.86
CA ASN A 276 -8.63 -26.92 -36.00
C ASN A 276 -9.50 -25.65 -35.90
N GLY A 277 -9.73 -25.13 -34.69
CA GLY A 277 -10.54 -23.93 -34.44
C GLY A 277 -12.06 -24.16 -34.42
N GLU A 278 -12.53 -25.39 -34.64
CA GLU A 278 -13.95 -25.74 -34.56
C GLU A 278 -14.26 -26.45 -33.24
N GLU A 279 -15.40 -26.11 -32.62
CA GLU A 279 -15.87 -26.74 -31.38
C GLU A 279 -16.14 -28.23 -31.61
N GLU A 280 -15.47 -29.11 -30.86
CA GLU A 280 -15.61 -30.56 -31.00
C GLU A 280 -16.33 -31.19 -29.80
N TYR A 281 -16.03 -30.72 -28.59
CA TYR A 281 -16.61 -31.26 -27.36
C TYR A 281 -16.93 -30.15 -26.37
N LEU A 282 -18.05 -30.31 -25.67
CA LEU A 282 -18.36 -29.65 -24.40
C LEU A 282 -18.18 -30.65 -23.26
N ILE A 283 -17.35 -30.32 -22.29
CA ILE A 283 -17.09 -31.12 -21.10
C ILE A 283 -17.46 -30.30 -19.87
N VAL A 284 -18.31 -30.82 -18.99
CA VAL A 284 -18.65 -30.16 -17.72
C VAL A 284 -17.92 -30.88 -16.61
N PHE A 285 -17.14 -30.13 -15.83
CA PHE A 285 -16.44 -30.60 -14.64
C PHE A 285 -17.15 -30.13 -13.37
N GLU A 286 -16.96 -30.87 -12.27
CA GLU A 286 -17.20 -30.34 -10.92
C GLU A 286 -16.20 -29.21 -10.60
N GLY A 287 -16.47 -28.44 -9.54
CA GLY A 287 -15.63 -27.29 -9.17
C GLY A 287 -14.21 -27.57 -8.72
N ASP A 288 -13.80 -28.83 -8.65
CA ASP A 288 -12.36 -29.18 -8.54
C ASP A 288 -11.64 -29.15 -9.89
N GLY A 289 -12.36 -29.10 -11.02
CA GLY A 289 -11.80 -29.14 -12.37
C GLY A 289 -11.22 -30.50 -12.78
N GLU A 290 -11.40 -31.54 -11.96
CA GLU A 290 -10.86 -32.88 -12.21
C GLU A 290 -11.95 -33.88 -12.56
N ARG A 291 -13.10 -33.80 -11.88
CA ARG A 291 -14.18 -34.79 -12.04
C ARG A 291 -15.16 -34.37 -13.14
N VAL A 292 -15.26 -35.20 -14.18
CA VAL A 292 -16.18 -34.98 -15.30
C VAL A 292 -17.61 -35.35 -14.91
N LYS A 293 -18.54 -34.39 -15.02
CA LYS A 293 -19.99 -34.58 -14.90
C LYS A 293 -20.63 -35.00 -16.22
N LYS A 294 -20.21 -34.38 -17.32
CA LYS A 294 -20.83 -34.57 -18.64
C LYS A 294 -19.79 -34.38 -19.74
N VAL A 295 -19.94 -35.16 -20.83
CA VAL A 295 -19.25 -34.95 -22.10
C VAL A 295 -20.29 -34.99 -23.20
N GLU A 296 -20.25 -33.99 -24.08
CA GLU A 296 -21.13 -33.86 -25.24
C GLU A 296 -20.28 -33.53 -26.47
N ARG A 297 -20.58 -34.19 -27.60
CA ARG A 297 -19.97 -33.85 -28.89
C ARG A 297 -20.84 -32.79 -29.55
N LEU A 298 -20.21 -31.71 -30.01
CA LEU A 298 -20.86 -30.59 -30.69
C LEU A 298 -20.97 -30.85 -32.20
#